data_AF-A0A946MC51-F1
#
_entry.id   AF-A0A946MC51-F1
#
_cell.length_a   1.000
_cell.length_b   1.000
_cell.length_c   1.000
_cell.angle_alpha   90.00
_cell.angle_beta   90.00
_cell.angle_gamma   90.00
#
_symmetry.space_group_name_H-M   'P 1'
#
loop_
_entity.id
_entity.type
_entity.pdbx_description
1 polymer ?
#
loop_
_entity_poly.entity_id
_entity_poly.type
_entity_poly.pdbx_seq_one_letter_code
_entity_poly.pdbx_strand_id
1 'polypeptide(L)'
;MIDEILELSIVEPNYPEQLCQLLVDQLGCTSAAIQSADGVRWLVLGQAGDRSLPPEDTLQSSLDGIEIQLTDAWACIPNSQQLTTGNQQQVLSLECADPQRLGAIINDIREPLFTAISSWSQYKQLADRALRAETILAIAAQWHGIKETDELVTEIVKASATLLGAERASLFLWDQDNHELVARPALGVEGGELRVPENAGVVGEVVRTGDSLRVDEIEGAGQINRDVDSELDFVTRNLICCPLKNEAAEILGALQVLNKQDGIFTSNDLVVLEELASHIMSALQTTRQIEQLISSRSVIAAEAAQELDLIGDSPQMVALKSTIHRIADTDLSILILGENGTGKEVVSQLVHYESGRNGEPIVAVNCAALSETLLESELFGHVRGAFTDAHEDRVGKFELATNGTLLLDEIGDMSLAGQAKLLRVLEAKEVVR
;
A
#
# COMPACT_ATOMS: atom_id res chain seq x y z
N MET A 1 -42.08 -3.69 23.13
CA MET A 1 -41.74 -3.53 21.70
C MET A 1 -40.77 -2.39 21.42
N ILE A 2 -41.11 -1.08 21.52
CA ILE A 2 -40.09 -0.02 21.26
C ILE A 2 -38.89 -0.15 22.24
N ASP A 3 -39.16 -0.28 23.55
CA ASP A 3 -38.09 -0.43 24.55
C ASP A 3 -37.22 -1.68 24.29
N GLU A 4 -37.83 -2.80 23.89
CA GLU A 4 -37.12 -4.04 23.53
C GLU A 4 -36.30 -3.90 22.23
N ILE A 5 -36.78 -3.14 21.24
CA ILE A 5 -36.02 -2.81 20.03
C ILE A 5 -34.81 -1.95 20.38
N LEU A 6 -34.93 -1.04 21.37
CA LEU A 6 -33.84 -0.21 21.85
C LEU A 6 -32.83 -0.99 22.73
N GLU A 7 -33.24 -2.10 23.33
CA GLU A 7 -32.34 -3.02 24.03
C GLU A 7 -31.47 -3.84 23.07
N LEU A 8 -31.90 -4.04 21.82
CA LEU A 8 -31.08 -4.68 20.80
C LEU A 8 -29.92 -3.78 20.38
N SER A 9 -28.72 -4.34 20.39
CA SER A 9 -27.51 -3.62 20.00
C SER A 9 -27.39 -3.53 18.48
N ILE A 10 -27.53 -2.32 17.92
CA ILE A 10 -27.29 -2.02 16.50
C ILE A 10 -25.83 -2.23 16.04
N VAL A 11 -24.95 -2.63 16.96
CA VAL A 11 -23.53 -2.93 16.69
C VAL A 11 -23.33 -4.42 16.41
N GLU A 12 -24.28 -5.27 16.80
CA GLU A 12 -24.17 -6.71 16.57
C GLU A 12 -24.37 -7.08 15.09
N PRO A 13 -23.54 -7.98 14.51
CA PRO A 13 -23.62 -8.35 13.09
C PRO A 13 -24.96 -8.95 12.68
N ASN A 14 -25.68 -9.58 13.61
CA ASN A 14 -26.95 -10.29 13.44
C ASN A 14 -28.16 -9.49 13.97
N TYR A 15 -28.02 -8.18 14.16
CA TYR A 15 -29.12 -7.31 14.61
C TYR A 15 -30.40 -7.45 13.78
N PRO A 16 -30.38 -7.50 12.43
CA PRO A 16 -31.60 -7.69 11.64
C PRO A 16 -32.30 -9.02 11.92
N GLU A 17 -31.57 -10.12 12.10
CA GLU A 17 -32.14 -11.41 12.49
C GLU A 17 -32.75 -11.36 13.89
N GLN A 18 -32.07 -10.74 14.85
CA GLN A 18 -32.61 -10.55 16.21
C GLN A 18 -33.88 -9.70 16.20
N LEU A 19 -33.91 -8.64 15.40
CA LEU A 19 -35.08 -7.80 15.20
C LEU A 19 -36.23 -8.58 14.56
N CYS A 20 -35.96 -9.36 13.51
CA CYS A 20 -36.96 -10.23 12.90
C CYS A 20 -37.53 -11.24 13.91
N GLN A 21 -36.67 -11.85 14.73
CA GLN A 21 -37.08 -12.81 15.75
C GLN A 21 -37.97 -12.15 16.82
N LEU A 22 -37.60 -10.96 17.28
CA LEU A 22 -38.41 -10.17 18.22
C LEU A 22 -39.80 -9.86 17.65
N LEU A 23 -39.87 -9.51 16.36
CA LEU A 23 -41.15 -9.26 15.69
C LEU A 23 -42.01 -10.51 15.58
N VAL A 24 -41.42 -11.66 15.21
CA VAL A 24 -42.12 -12.96 15.19
C VAL A 24 -42.72 -13.25 16.57
N ASP A 25 -41.93 -13.12 17.63
CA ASP A 25 -42.33 -13.47 18.99
C ASP A 25 -43.40 -12.53 19.56
N GLN A 26 -43.28 -11.22 19.33
CA GLN A 26 -44.17 -10.20 19.90
C GLN A 26 -45.46 -10.01 19.10
N LEU A 27 -45.39 -10.18 17.78
CA LEU A 27 -46.53 -9.94 16.89
C LEU A 27 -47.29 -11.22 16.52
N GLY A 28 -46.73 -12.39 16.83
CA GLY A 28 -47.34 -13.69 16.50
C GLY A 28 -47.36 -13.97 15.00
N CYS A 29 -46.40 -13.44 14.26
CA CYS A 29 -46.20 -13.70 12.84
C CYS A 29 -45.57 -15.10 12.64
N THR A 30 -45.78 -15.73 11.48
CA THR A 30 -45.11 -17.00 11.13
C THR A 30 -43.69 -16.79 10.61
N SER A 31 -43.47 -15.66 9.92
CA SER A 31 -42.18 -15.29 9.36
C SER A 31 -42.00 -13.78 9.37
N ALA A 32 -40.75 -13.34 9.51
CA ALA A 32 -40.34 -11.96 9.36
C ALA A 32 -39.05 -11.88 8.54
N ALA A 33 -38.98 -10.93 7.62
CA ALA A 33 -37.80 -10.67 6.81
C ALA A 33 -37.57 -9.18 6.61
N ILE A 34 -36.33 -8.73 6.73
CA ILE A 34 -35.89 -7.40 6.31
C ILE A 34 -35.13 -7.57 5.00
N GLN A 35 -35.62 -6.95 3.94
CA GLN A 35 -35.04 -7.03 2.61
C GLN A 35 -34.64 -5.65 2.11
N SER A 36 -33.57 -5.61 1.32
CA SER A 36 -32.99 -4.41 0.74
C SER A 36 -32.88 -4.58 -0.77
N ALA A 37 -33.31 -3.60 -1.54
CA ALA A 37 -33.13 -3.58 -2.99
C ALA A 37 -31.82 -2.87 -3.36
N ASP A 38 -30.98 -3.52 -4.19
CA ASP A 38 -29.72 -2.97 -4.72
C ASP A 38 -29.83 -2.49 -6.18
N GLY A 39 -31.06 -2.29 -6.67
CA GLY A 39 -31.36 -1.86 -8.04
C GLY A 39 -31.66 -3.03 -9.00
N VAL A 40 -31.03 -4.21 -8.81
CA VAL A 40 -31.28 -5.39 -9.67
C VAL A 40 -31.63 -6.64 -8.85
N ARG A 41 -31.24 -6.71 -7.57
CA ARG A 41 -31.44 -7.87 -6.70
C ARG A 41 -31.99 -7.47 -5.33
N TRP A 42 -32.68 -8.43 -4.73
CA TRP A 42 -33.12 -8.38 -3.34
C TRP A 42 -32.10 -9.06 -2.44
N LEU A 43 -31.56 -8.30 -1.50
CA LEU A 43 -30.69 -8.80 -0.44
C LEU A 43 -31.50 -8.98 0.84
N VAL A 44 -31.50 -10.17 1.42
CA VAL A 44 -32.07 -10.42 2.74
C VAL A 44 -31.06 -9.95 3.79
N LEU A 45 -31.40 -8.91 4.54
CA LEU A 45 -30.58 -8.38 5.63
C LEU A 45 -30.74 -9.18 6.93
N GLY A 46 -31.92 -9.76 7.14
CA GLY A 46 -32.21 -10.66 8.25
C GLY A 46 -33.56 -11.35 8.10
N GLN A 47 -33.70 -12.51 8.73
CA GLN A 47 -34.92 -13.32 8.63
C GLN A 47 -35.11 -14.20 9.88
N ALA A 48 -36.36 -14.41 10.29
CA ALA A 48 -36.74 -15.24 11.43
C ALA A 48 -38.06 -15.99 11.21
N GLY A 49 -38.38 -16.93 12.09
CA GLY A 49 -39.55 -17.82 11.96
C GLY A 49 -39.33 -18.91 10.91
N ASP A 50 -40.36 -19.19 10.11
CA ASP A 50 -40.32 -20.21 9.05
C ASP A 50 -39.44 -19.84 7.86
N ARG A 51 -38.92 -18.60 7.83
CA ARG A 51 -38.04 -18.10 6.78
C ARG A 51 -38.68 -18.14 5.38
N SER A 52 -40.00 -17.96 5.32
CA SER A 52 -40.71 -17.63 4.07
C SER A 52 -40.40 -16.19 3.64
N LEU A 53 -40.51 -15.91 2.35
CA LEU A 53 -40.36 -14.57 1.76
C LEU A 53 -41.61 -14.26 0.92
N PRO A 54 -42.05 -12.99 0.85
CA PRO A 54 -43.16 -12.59 -0.01
C PRO A 54 -42.78 -12.66 -1.50
N PRO A 55 -43.77 -12.72 -2.41
CA PRO A 55 -43.53 -12.58 -3.84
C PRO A 55 -42.83 -11.25 -4.18
N GLU A 56 -41.90 -11.27 -5.15
CA GLU A 56 -41.13 -10.09 -5.56
C GLU A 56 -42.02 -8.93 -6.04
N ASP A 57 -43.12 -9.23 -6.75
CA ASP A 57 -44.09 -8.22 -7.20
C ASP A 57 -44.69 -7.43 -6.02
N THR A 58 -44.92 -8.09 -4.88
CA THR A 58 -45.45 -7.47 -3.66
C THR A 58 -44.42 -6.55 -3.02
N LEU A 59 -43.15 -6.97 -2.99
CA LEU A 59 -42.03 -6.16 -2.50
C LEU A 59 -41.83 -4.91 -3.35
N GLN A 60 -41.81 -5.09 -4.67
CA GLN A 60 -41.63 -3.99 -5.63
C GLN A 60 -42.77 -2.96 -5.51
N SER A 61 -44.01 -3.42 -5.46
CA SER A 61 -45.19 -2.57 -5.29
C SER A 61 -45.17 -1.77 -3.98
N SER A 62 -44.54 -2.33 -2.93
CA SER A 62 -44.37 -1.64 -1.65
C SER A 62 -43.36 -0.51 -1.73
N LEU A 63 -42.24 -0.73 -2.43
CA LEU A 63 -41.23 0.31 -2.62
C LEU A 63 -41.72 1.47 -3.50
N ASP A 64 -42.42 1.17 -4.59
CA ASP A 64 -42.88 2.19 -5.55
C ASP A 64 -43.94 3.12 -4.96
N GLY A 65 -44.80 2.61 -4.06
CA GLY A 65 -45.90 3.35 -3.48
C GLY A 65 -45.59 4.07 -2.17
N ILE A 66 -44.50 3.70 -1.46
CA ILE A 66 -44.18 4.15 -0.08
C ILE A 66 -45.28 3.79 0.95
N GLU A 67 -46.36 3.14 0.51
CA GLU A 67 -47.47 2.65 1.32
C GLU A 67 -47.26 1.19 1.74
N ILE A 68 -47.86 0.84 2.88
CA ILE A 68 -47.88 -0.53 3.35
C ILE A 68 -48.72 -1.38 2.39
N GLN A 69 -48.11 -2.41 1.81
CA GLN A 69 -48.80 -3.35 0.94
C GLN A 69 -49.29 -4.54 1.76
N LEU A 70 -50.58 -4.83 1.66
CA LEU A 70 -51.23 -5.91 2.37
C LEU A 70 -51.77 -6.91 1.35
N THR A 71 -51.41 -8.18 1.52
CA THR A 71 -51.97 -9.31 0.76
C THR A 71 -52.71 -10.25 1.71
N ASP A 72 -53.18 -11.40 1.22
CA ASP A 72 -53.90 -12.38 2.04
C ASP A 72 -53.03 -12.97 3.17
N ALA A 73 -51.70 -12.96 3.03
CA ALA A 73 -50.77 -13.56 3.99
C ALA A 73 -49.63 -12.63 4.44
N TRP A 74 -49.39 -11.53 3.72
CA TRP A 74 -48.24 -10.66 3.95
C TRP A 74 -48.62 -9.22 4.25
N ALA A 75 -47.92 -8.63 5.21
CA ALA A 75 -47.78 -7.19 5.36
C ALA A 75 -46.35 -6.80 4.97
N CYS A 76 -46.22 -6.00 3.91
CA CYS A 76 -44.95 -5.43 3.44
C CYS A 76 -44.92 -3.94 3.76
N ILE A 77 -44.02 -3.56 4.65
CA ILE A 77 -43.87 -2.21 5.17
C ILE A 77 -42.59 -1.62 4.58
N PRO A 78 -42.67 -0.60 3.71
CA PRO A 78 -41.47 -0.01 3.12
C PRO A 78 -40.85 1.01 4.07
N ASN A 79 -39.56 1.29 3.92
CA ASN A 79 -38.94 2.42 4.62
C ASN A 79 -39.49 3.74 4.06
N SER A 80 -40.14 4.57 4.89
CA SER A 80 -40.75 5.84 4.48
C SER A 80 -39.76 7.00 4.30
N GLN A 81 -38.52 6.90 4.80
CA GLN A 81 -37.54 7.99 4.79
C GLN A 81 -36.72 8.09 3.48
N GLN A 82 -37.29 7.64 2.36
CA GLN A 82 -36.62 7.33 1.09
C GLN A 82 -35.95 8.49 0.30
N LEU A 83 -35.85 9.72 0.80
CA LEU A 83 -35.69 10.89 -0.09
C LEU A 83 -34.48 11.80 0.08
N THR A 84 -33.50 11.53 0.95
CA THR A 84 -32.40 12.51 1.15
C THR A 84 -30.97 12.01 0.97
N THR A 85 -30.67 10.71 1.03
CA THR A 85 -29.26 10.26 1.05
C THR A 85 -29.02 8.89 0.40
N GLY A 86 -29.29 8.73 -0.91
CA GLY A 86 -28.71 7.63 -1.73
C GLY A 86 -28.79 6.20 -1.17
N ASN A 87 -29.69 5.93 -0.22
CA ASN A 87 -29.66 4.76 0.65
C ASN A 87 -30.61 3.69 0.14
N GLN A 88 -30.14 2.45 0.25
CA GLN A 88 -30.84 1.21 -0.03
C GLN A 88 -32.32 1.24 0.36
N GLN A 89 -33.18 0.84 -0.58
CA GLN A 89 -34.62 0.76 -0.37
C GLN A 89 -34.94 -0.51 0.43
N GLN A 90 -35.37 -0.34 1.69
CA GLN A 90 -35.63 -1.44 2.60
C GLN A 90 -37.13 -1.71 2.76
N VAL A 91 -37.50 -2.98 2.88
CA VAL A 91 -38.86 -3.46 3.17
C VAL A 91 -38.80 -4.45 4.33
N LEU A 92 -39.69 -4.25 5.31
CA LEU A 92 -39.98 -5.25 6.35
C LEU A 92 -41.20 -6.04 5.90
N SER A 93 -41.05 -7.35 5.80
CA SER A 93 -42.10 -8.27 5.35
C SER A 93 -42.47 -9.20 6.49
N LEU A 94 -43.76 -9.26 6.82
CA LEU A 94 -44.28 -10.14 7.87
C LEU A 94 -45.38 -11.04 7.32
N GLU A 95 -45.22 -12.34 7.53
CA GLU A 95 -46.22 -13.34 7.21
C GLU A 95 -47.13 -13.57 8.42
N CYS A 96 -48.44 -13.47 8.22
CA CYS A 96 -49.41 -13.57 9.30
C CYS A 96 -50.82 -13.86 8.80
N ALA A 97 -51.68 -14.34 9.71
CA ALA A 97 -53.08 -14.65 9.42
C ALA A 97 -53.99 -13.41 9.31
N ASP A 98 -53.58 -12.27 9.88
CA ASP A 98 -54.32 -10.99 9.80
C ASP A 98 -53.37 -9.81 9.49
N PRO A 99 -52.99 -9.63 8.21
CA PRO A 99 -52.09 -8.56 7.79
C PRO A 99 -52.63 -7.14 8.03
N GLN A 100 -53.95 -6.95 8.05
CA GLN A 100 -54.55 -5.63 8.27
C GLN A 100 -54.31 -5.13 9.70
N ARG A 101 -54.56 -5.99 10.69
CA ARG A 101 -54.31 -5.66 12.09
C ARG A 101 -52.82 -5.40 12.35
N LEU A 102 -51.95 -6.20 11.76
CA LEU A 102 -50.50 -6.09 11.95
C LEU A 102 -49.91 -4.87 11.25
N GLY A 103 -50.37 -4.55 10.05
CA GLY A 103 -49.99 -3.33 9.34
C GLY A 103 -50.26 -2.07 10.16
N ALA A 104 -51.40 -2.01 10.86
CA ALA A 104 -51.72 -0.88 11.75
C ALA A 104 -50.76 -0.76 12.95
N ILE A 105 -50.48 -1.87 13.62
CA ILE A 105 -49.56 -1.91 14.78
C ILE A 105 -48.14 -1.49 14.38
N ILE A 106 -47.67 -1.95 13.22
CA ILE A 106 -46.32 -1.66 12.74
C ILE A 106 -46.20 -0.24 12.24
N ASN A 107 -47.26 0.32 11.66
CA ASN A 107 -47.25 1.69 11.19
C ASN A 107 -46.88 2.68 12.31
N ASP A 108 -47.31 2.42 13.56
CA ASP A 108 -46.98 3.24 14.73
C ASP A 108 -45.50 3.18 15.15
N ILE A 109 -44.81 2.08 14.83
CA ILE A 109 -43.39 1.86 15.17
C ILE A 109 -42.46 1.88 13.94
N ARG A 110 -43.00 2.15 12.76
CA ARG A 110 -42.33 2.07 11.46
C ARG A 110 -41.09 2.96 11.41
N GLU A 111 -41.21 4.21 11.85
CA GLU A 111 -40.09 5.17 11.83
C GLU A 111 -38.94 4.76 12.77
N PRO A 112 -39.18 4.49 14.08
CA PRO A 112 -38.13 3.99 14.97
C PRO A 112 -37.46 2.72 14.44
N LEU A 113 -38.24 1.78 13.90
CA LEU A 113 -37.74 0.51 13.37
C LEU A 113 -36.79 0.72 12.19
N PHE A 114 -37.19 1.50 11.18
CA PHE A 114 -36.33 1.77 10.02
C PHE A 114 -35.17 2.69 10.35
N THR A 115 -35.30 3.57 11.35
CA THR A 115 -34.17 4.35 11.87
C THR A 115 -33.10 3.43 12.45
N ALA A 116 -33.49 2.41 13.22
CA ALA A 116 -32.56 1.46 13.82
C ALA A 116 -31.91 0.54 12.79
N ILE A 117 -32.67 0.01 11.81
CA ILE A 117 -32.13 -0.78 10.69
C ILE A 117 -31.16 0.06 9.84
N SER A 118 -31.51 1.32 9.54
CA SER A 118 -30.63 2.22 8.79
C SER A 118 -29.34 2.53 9.56
N SER A 119 -29.45 2.71 10.88
CA SER A 119 -28.30 2.97 11.76
C SER A 119 -27.36 1.75 11.84
N TRP A 120 -27.92 0.55 11.98
CA TRP A 120 -27.15 -0.69 11.89
C TRP A 120 -26.48 -0.84 10.52
N SER A 121 -27.20 -0.60 9.42
CA SER A 121 -26.64 -0.72 8.07
C SER A 121 -25.48 0.25 7.86
N GLN A 122 -25.57 1.48 8.37
CA GLN A 122 -24.48 2.45 8.33
C GLN A 122 -23.31 2.02 9.22
N TYR A 123 -23.59 1.55 10.44
CA TYR A 123 -22.56 1.04 11.35
C TYR A 123 -21.78 -0.12 10.72
N LYS A 124 -22.49 -1.10 10.15
CA LYS A 124 -21.90 -2.24 9.45
C LYS A 124 -21.05 -1.80 8.27
N GLN A 125 -21.54 -0.89 7.43
CA GLN A 125 -20.76 -0.33 6.33
C GLN A 125 -19.48 0.37 6.81
N LEU A 126 -19.55 1.13 7.90
CA LEU A 126 -18.39 1.79 8.49
C LEU A 126 -17.40 0.78 9.09
N ALA A 127 -17.89 -0.25 9.79
CA ALA A 127 -17.06 -1.31 10.35
C ALA A 127 -16.35 -2.11 9.24
N ASP A 128 -17.06 -2.48 8.18
CA ASP A 128 -16.50 -3.18 7.03
C ASP A 128 -15.45 -2.31 6.30
N ARG A 129 -15.70 -1.01 6.15
CA ARG A 129 -14.73 -0.05 5.61
C ARG A 129 -13.50 0.10 6.50
N ALA A 130 -13.68 0.16 7.83
CA ALA A 130 -12.58 0.29 8.77
C ALA A 130 -11.66 -0.95 8.74
N LEU A 131 -12.25 -2.15 8.79
CA LEU A 131 -11.51 -3.41 8.70
C LEU A 131 -10.75 -3.53 7.36
N ARG A 132 -11.40 -3.11 6.27
CA ARG A 132 -10.77 -3.05 4.94
C ARG A 132 -9.59 -2.10 4.93
N ALA A 133 -9.76 -0.87 5.42
CA ALA A 133 -8.70 0.13 5.47
C ALA A 133 -7.51 -0.37 6.32
N GLU A 134 -7.78 -1.00 7.47
CA GLU A 134 -6.75 -1.63 8.31
C GLU A 134 -5.97 -2.71 7.54
N THR A 135 -6.68 -3.56 6.78
CA THR A 135 -6.07 -4.61 5.96
C THR A 135 -5.19 -4.02 4.85
N ILE A 136 -5.70 -3.01 4.12
CA ILE A 136 -4.95 -2.32 3.06
C ILE A 136 -3.70 -1.64 3.64
N LEU A 137 -3.81 -0.96 4.77
CA LEU A 137 -2.68 -0.31 5.43
C LEU A 137 -1.64 -1.32 5.91
N ALA A 138 -2.06 -2.46 6.45
CA ALA A 138 -1.14 -3.52 6.86
C ALA A 138 -0.34 -4.07 5.67
N ILE A 139 -1.01 -4.31 4.53
CA ILE A 139 -0.38 -4.73 3.27
C ILE A 139 0.59 -3.64 2.77
N ALA A 140 0.15 -2.39 2.71
CA ALA A 140 0.97 -1.28 2.23
C ALA A 140 2.20 -1.04 3.11
N ALA A 141 2.08 -1.22 4.43
CA ALA A 141 3.21 -1.11 5.35
C ALA A 141 4.28 -2.19 5.10
N GLN A 142 3.87 -3.41 4.74
CA GLN A 142 4.82 -4.48 4.38
C GLN A 142 5.60 -4.14 3.11
N TRP A 143 4.95 -3.54 2.11
CA TRP A 143 5.59 -3.16 0.85
C TRP A 143 6.72 -2.15 1.01
N HIS A 144 6.61 -1.20 1.94
CA HIS A 144 7.65 -0.19 2.18
C HIS A 144 8.97 -0.78 2.70
N GLY A 145 8.97 -2.02 3.22
CA GLY A 145 10.18 -2.71 3.63
C GLY A 145 10.96 -3.36 2.48
N ILE A 146 10.36 -3.47 1.29
CA ILE A 146 10.92 -4.19 0.16
C ILE A 146 11.75 -3.24 -0.71
N LYS A 147 13.02 -3.59 -0.90
CA LYS A 147 13.99 -2.74 -1.64
C LYS A 147 14.07 -3.05 -3.12
N GLU A 148 13.71 -4.28 -3.52
CA GLU A 148 13.82 -4.74 -4.91
C GLU A 148 12.46 -4.66 -5.60
N THR A 149 12.42 -4.03 -6.78
CA THR A 149 11.16 -3.85 -7.53
C THR A 149 10.47 -5.17 -7.88
N ASP A 150 11.21 -6.20 -8.32
CA ASP A 150 10.61 -7.49 -8.72
C ASP A 150 9.97 -8.24 -7.54
N GLU A 151 10.58 -8.15 -6.34
CA GLU A 151 10.03 -8.73 -5.11
C GLU A 151 8.76 -7.98 -4.69
N LEU A 152 8.79 -6.64 -4.74
CA LEU A 152 7.66 -5.79 -4.40
C LEU A 152 6.46 -6.09 -5.29
N VAL A 153 6.68 -6.17 -6.60
CA VAL A 153 5.64 -6.49 -7.58
C VAL A 153 5.01 -7.86 -7.32
N THR A 154 5.83 -8.85 -6.99
CA THR A 154 5.36 -10.20 -6.65
C THR A 154 4.43 -10.20 -5.43
N GLU A 155 4.81 -9.48 -4.38
CA GLU A 155 3.98 -9.36 -3.17
C GLU A 155 2.71 -8.54 -3.40
N ILE A 156 2.77 -7.48 -4.22
CA ILE A 156 1.59 -6.70 -4.62
C ILE A 156 0.54 -7.60 -5.27
N VAL A 157 0.96 -8.41 -6.25
CA VAL A 157 0.06 -9.29 -7.01
C VAL A 157 -0.59 -10.34 -6.09
N LYS A 158 0.18 -10.99 -5.21
CA LYS A 158 -0.35 -11.97 -4.26
C LYS A 158 -1.34 -11.35 -3.28
N ALA A 159 -0.99 -10.20 -2.69
CA ALA A 159 -1.83 -9.51 -1.74
C ALA A 159 -3.14 -9.04 -2.38
N SER A 160 -3.08 -8.53 -3.61
CA SER A 160 -4.26 -8.10 -4.38
C SER A 160 -5.23 -9.25 -4.64
N ALA A 161 -4.72 -10.40 -5.11
CA ALA A 161 -5.54 -11.59 -5.36
C ALA A 161 -6.20 -12.12 -4.07
N THR A 162 -5.46 -12.12 -2.96
CA THR A 162 -5.96 -12.58 -1.66
C THR A 162 -7.02 -11.64 -1.10
N LEU A 163 -6.76 -10.33 -1.09
CA LEU A 163 -7.68 -9.31 -0.57
C LEU A 163 -9.02 -9.33 -1.31
N LEU A 164 -8.98 -9.55 -2.62
CA LEU A 164 -10.14 -9.56 -3.49
C LEU A 164 -10.74 -10.96 -3.70
N GLY A 165 -10.26 -12.00 -3.02
CA GLY A 165 -10.81 -13.36 -3.16
C GLY A 165 -10.83 -13.84 -4.61
N ALA A 166 -9.73 -13.62 -5.33
CA ALA A 166 -9.59 -13.88 -6.75
C ALA A 166 -8.58 -15.02 -7.03
N GLU A 167 -8.66 -15.60 -8.21
CA GLU A 167 -7.75 -16.68 -8.62
C GLU A 167 -6.35 -16.14 -8.97
N ARG A 168 -6.29 -14.96 -9.59
CA ARG A 168 -5.04 -14.37 -10.06
C ARG A 168 -5.13 -12.85 -10.07
N ALA A 169 -3.99 -12.20 -9.88
CA ALA A 169 -3.81 -10.80 -10.20
C ALA A 169 -2.57 -10.64 -11.10
N SER A 170 -2.45 -9.50 -11.77
CA SER A 170 -1.32 -9.17 -12.62
C SER A 170 -1.11 -7.66 -12.60
N LEU A 171 0.14 -7.25 -12.44
CA LEU A 171 0.54 -5.86 -12.51
C LEU A 171 1.23 -5.63 -13.85
N PHE A 172 0.65 -4.78 -14.69
CA PHE A 172 1.21 -4.39 -15.97
C PHE A 172 1.89 -3.03 -15.82
N LEU A 173 3.16 -2.95 -16.20
CA LEU A 173 3.90 -1.70 -16.30
C LEU A 173 3.91 -1.24 -17.76
N TRP A 174 3.68 0.04 -18.00
CA TRP A 174 3.65 0.61 -19.34
C TRP A 174 5.05 1.04 -19.78
N ASP A 175 5.57 0.34 -20.78
CA ASP A 175 6.78 0.70 -21.51
C ASP A 175 6.37 1.57 -22.70
N GLN A 176 6.33 2.89 -22.46
CA GLN A 176 5.92 3.88 -23.47
C GLN A 176 6.90 3.97 -24.64
N ASP A 177 8.18 3.67 -24.41
CA ASP A 177 9.20 3.75 -25.46
C ASP A 177 9.01 2.64 -26.50
N ASN A 178 8.57 1.46 -26.05
CA ASN A 178 8.32 0.31 -26.91
C ASN A 178 6.84 0.10 -27.29
N HIS A 179 5.92 0.94 -26.78
CA HIS A 179 4.47 0.79 -26.95
C HIS A 179 3.93 -0.56 -26.45
N GLU A 180 4.45 -1.04 -25.31
CA GLU A 180 4.14 -2.34 -24.73
C GLU A 180 3.70 -2.24 -23.26
N LEU A 181 2.86 -3.19 -22.84
CA LEU A 181 2.51 -3.43 -21.45
C LEU A 181 3.19 -4.73 -21.00
N VAL A 182 3.98 -4.61 -19.93
CA VAL A 182 4.80 -5.70 -19.41
C VAL A 182 4.27 -6.14 -18.06
N ALA A 183 3.77 -7.37 -17.96
CA ALA A 183 3.37 -7.98 -16.70
C ALA A 183 4.49 -8.86 -16.13
N ARG A 184 4.80 -8.61 -14.85
CA ARG A 184 5.70 -9.41 -14.01
C ARG A 184 5.09 -9.54 -12.61
N PRO A 185 5.22 -10.68 -11.91
CA PRO A 185 5.43 -12.00 -12.50
C PRO A 185 4.20 -12.43 -13.31
N ALA A 186 4.41 -12.99 -14.50
CA ALA A 186 3.37 -13.62 -15.30
C ALA A 186 3.27 -15.12 -14.94
N LEU A 187 2.30 -15.47 -14.10
CA LEU A 187 2.05 -16.85 -13.67
C LEU A 187 1.64 -17.73 -14.87
N GLY A 188 2.45 -18.74 -15.18
CA GLY A 188 2.22 -19.67 -16.30
C GLY A 188 3.00 -19.35 -17.59
N VAL A 189 3.80 -18.26 -17.62
CA VAL A 189 4.65 -17.91 -18.76
C VAL A 189 6.09 -18.39 -18.57
N GLU A 190 6.67 -18.97 -19.61
CA GLU A 190 8.11 -19.30 -19.65
C GLU A 190 8.94 -18.01 -19.56
N GLY A 191 9.73 -17.86 -18.49
CA GLY A 191 10.50 -16.63 -18.20
C GLY A 191 9.79 -15.63 -17.27
N GLY A 192 8.53 -15.89 -16.88
CA GLY A 192 7.82 -15.12 -15.85
C GLY A 192 7.44 -13.69 -16.26
N GLU A 193 7.46 -13.38 -17.55
CA GLU A 193 7.15 -12.06 -18.10
C GLU A 193 6.19 -12.20 -19.28
N LEU A 194 5.10 -11.43 -19.28
CA LEU A 194 4.15 -11.34 -20.39
C LEU A 194 4.23 -9.94 -21.00
N ARG A 195 4.40 -9.85 -22.31
CA ARG A 195 4.36 -8.60 -23.06
C ARG A 195 3.16 -8.59 -23.98
N VAL A 196 2.39 -7.51 -23.93
CA VAL A 196 1.26 -7.28 -24.84
C VAL A 196 1.34 -5.86 -25.40
N PRO A 197 0.82 -5.60 -26.62
CA PRO A 197 0.72 -4.24 -27.14
C PRO A 197 -0.07 -3.31 -26.21
N GLU A 198 0.27 -2.02 -26.17
CA GLU A 198 -0.40 -1.03 -25.30
C GLU A 198 -1.91 -0.86 -25.58
N ASN A 199 -2.41 -1.33 -26.72
CA ASN A 199 -3.82 -1.29 -27.09
C ASN A 199 -4.54 -2.64 -26.91
N ALA A 200 -3.90 -3.63 -26.27
CA ALA A 200 -4.42 -4.98 -26.17
C ALA A 200 -5.44 -5.14 -25.03
N GLY A 201 -6.66 -5.56 -25.41
CA GLY A 201 -7.73 -5.97 -24.49
C GLY A 201 -8.09 -4.92 -23.44
N VAL A 202 -8.55 -5.39 -22.28
CA VAL A 202 -8.98 -4.52 -21.17
C VAL A 202 -7.84 -3.68 -20.61
N VAL A 203 -6.65 -4.26 -20.44
CA VAL A 203 -5.51 -3.55 -19.82
C VAL A 203 -5.08 -2.36 -20.68
N GLY A 204 -5.01 -2.54 -22.01
CA GLY A 204 -4.71 -1.44 -22.92
C GLY A 204 -5.80 -0.37 -22.98
N GLU A 205 -7.07 -0.76 -22.83
CA GLU A 205 -8.16 0.21 -22.71
C GLU A 205 -8.01 1.06 -21.45
N VAL A 206 -7.81 0.43 -20.28
CA VAL A 206 -7.64 1.10 -18.98
C VAL A 206 -6.45 2.07 -18.97
N VAL A 207 -5.29 1.66 -19.50
CA VAL A 207 -4.10 2.51 -19.52
C VAL A 207 -4.28 3.73 -20.44
N ARG A 208 -5.04 3.58 -21.54
CA ARG A 208 -5.30 4.66 -22.50
C ARG A 208 -6.38 5.63 -22.04
N THR A 209 -7.43 5.14 -21.38
CA THR A 209 -8.55 5.98 -20.91
C THR A 209 -8.27 6.59 -19.55
N GLY A 210 -7.52 5.89 -18.68
CA GLY A 210 -7.36 6.24 -17.27
C GLY A 210 -8.59 5.91 -16.42
N ASP A 211 -9.54 5.15 -16.97
CA ASP A 211 -10.77 4.72 -16.32
C ASP A 211 -10.68 3.24 -15.96
N SER A 212 -11.14 2.91 -14.75
CA SER A 212 -11.20 1.53 -14.29
C SER A 212 -12.34 0.77 -14.98
N LEU A 213 -12.12 -0.50 -15.30
CA LEU A 213 -13.06 -1.35 -16.00
C LEU A 213 -13.39 -2.61 -15.19
N ARG A 214 -14.65 -3.03 -15.27
CA ARG A 214 -15.15 -4.32 -14.78
C ARG A 214 -15.77 -5.05 -15.96
N VAL A 215 -15.34 -6.29 -16.18
CA VAL A 215 -15.77 -7.10 -17.32
C VAL A 215 -16.18 -8.49 -16.84
N ASP A 216 -17.39 -8.91 -17.22
CA ASP A 216 -17.91 -10.25 -16.96
C ASP A 216 -18.12 -11.01 -18.28
N GLU A 217 -17.97 -12.34 -18.29
CA GLU A 217 -18.03 -13.18 -19.51
C GLU A 217 -19.32 -13.01 -20.33
N ILE A 218 -20.43 -12.66 -19.68
CA ILE A 218 -21.76 -12.53 -20.31
C ILE A 218 -21.89 -11.21 -21.08
N GLU A 219 -21.30 -10.12 -20.59
CA GLU A 219 -21.42 -8.77 -21.17
C GLU A 219 -20.19 -8.36 -21.99
N GLY A 220 -19.02 -8.96 -21.71
CA GLY A 220 -17.71 -8.57 -22.24
C GLY A 220 -17.16 -9.41 -23.38
N ALA A 221 -18.01 -10.13 -24.12
CA ALA A 221 -17.62 -11.01 -25.23
C ALA A 221 -16.96 -10.22 -26.38
N GLY A 222 -15.65 -9.98 -26.27
CA GLY A 222 -14.84 -9.21 -27.22
C GLY A 222 -13.73 -8.38 -26.57
N GLN A 223 -13.82 -8.09 -25.26
CA GLN A 223 -12.80 -7.33 -24.52
C GLN A 223 -11.75 -8.24 -23.85
N ILE A 224 -12.11 -9.49 -23.56
CA ILE A 224 -11.20 -10.50 -23.02
C ILE A 224 -10.31 -11.02 -24.15
N ASN A 225 -8.99 -10.86 -24.00
CA ASN A 225 -8.02 -11.37 -24.98
C ASN A 225 -7.86 -12.89 -24.84
N ARG A 226 -8.57 -13.65 -25.68
CA ARG A 226 -8.56 -15.12 -25.65
C ARG A 226 -7.26 -15.74 -26.19
N ASP A 227 -6.46 -14.99 -26.94
CA ASP A 227 -5.18 -15.49 -27.45
C ASP A 227 -4.19 -15.69 -26.29
N VAL A 228 -4.14 -14.73 -25.36
CA VAL A 228 -3.34 -14.81 -24.13
C VAL A 228 -3.82 -15.94 -23.21
N ASP A 229 -5.15 -16.09 -23.04
CA ASP A 229 -5.75 -17.20 -22.28
C ASP A 229 -5.27 -18.57 -22.82
N SER A 230 -5.22 -18.71 -24.15
CA SER A 230 -4.83 -19.96 -24.82
C SER A 230 -3.35 -20.32 -24.67
N GLU A 231 -2.47 -19.31 -24.63
CA GLU A 231 -1.04 -19.50 -24.37
C GLU A 231 -0.75 -19.88 -22.91
N LEU A 232 -1.61 -19.43 -21.99
CA LEU A 232 -1.46 -19.60 -20.53
C LEU A 232 -2.18 -20.81 -19.94
N ASP A 233 -2.90 -21.59 -20.76
CA ASP A 233 -3.85 -22.62 -20.33
C ASP A 233 -4.77 -22.11 -19.20
N PHE A 234 -5.27 -20.89 -19.36
CA PHE A 234 -6.05 -20.17 -18.36
C PHE A 234 -7.34 -19.63 -18.97
N VAL A 235 -8.47 -19.77 -18.27
CA VAL A 235 -9.77 -19.30 -18.77
C VAL A 235 -10.25 -18.12 -17.93
N THR A 236 -10.30 -16.94 -18.54
CA THR A 236 -10.81 -15.75 -17.88
C THR A 236 -12.36 -15.71 -17.94
N ARG A 237 -13.02 -15.68 -16.78
CA ARG A 237 -14.47 -15.62 -16.56
C ARG A 237 -14.97 -14.21 -16.20
N ASN A 238 -14.25 -13.53 -15.33
CA ASN A 238 -14.53 -12.15 -14.96
C ASN A 238 -13.25 -11.47 -14.52
N LEU A 239 -13.21 -10.15 -14.64
CA LEU A 239 -12.06 -9.36 -14.23
C LEU A 239 -12.45 -7.94 -13.83
N ILE A 240 -11.59 -7.36 -13.01
CA ILE A 240 -11.54 -5.92 -12.77
C ILE A 240 -10.13 -5.43 -13.08
N CYS A 241 -10.02 -4.22 -13.61
CA CYS A 241 -8.75 -3.61 -13.94
C CYS A 241 -8.81 -2.11 -13.67
N CYS A 242 -7.79 -1.57 -13.01
CA CYS A 242 -7.69 -0.14 -12.71
C CYS A 242 -6.30 0.39 -13.09
N PRO A 243 -6.20 1.68 -13.44
CA PRO A 243 -4.93 2.29 -13.78
C PRO A 243 -4.10 2.59 -12.51
N LEU A 244 -2.80 2.47 -12.64
CA LEU A 244 -1.82 2.95 -11.66
C LEU A 244 -1.51 4.41 -11.99
N LYS A 245 -2.31 5.33 -11.46
CA LYS A 245 -2.17 6.77 -11.71
C LYS A 245 -1.61 7.51 -10.50
N ASN A 246 -0.71 8.47 -10.73
CA ASN A 246 -0.26 9.39 -9.68
C ASN A 246 -1.19 10.60 -9.53
N GLU A 247 -0.87 11.48 -8.57
CA GLU A 247 -1.61 12.74 -8.36
C GLU A 247 -1.59 13.68 -9.58
N ALA A 248 -0.58 13.57 -10.44
CA ALA A 248 -0.48 14.33 -11.69
C ALA A 248 -1.25 13.69 -12.86
N ALA A 249 -2.02 12.62 -12.60
CA ALA A 249 -2.75 11.81 -13.59
C ALA A 249 -1.85 11.12 -14.63
N GLU A 250 -0.56 10.96 -14.35
CA GLU A 250 0.34 10.12 -15.15
C GLU A 250 0.09 8.66 -14.82
N ILE A 251 0.00 7.82 -15.85
CA ILE A 251 -0.29 6.40 -15.73
C ILE A 251 1.01 5.61 -15.90
N LEU A 252 1.41 4.89 -14.85
CA LEU A 252 2.55 3.96 -14.92
C LEU A 252 2.19 2.59 -15.49
N GLY A 253 0.92 2.25 -15.51
CA GLY A 253 0.46 0.91 -15.86
C GLY A 253 -0.94 0.62 -15.32
N ALA A 254 -1.23 -0.65 -15.10
CA ALA A 254 -2.54 -1.09 -14.61
C ALA A 254 -2.42 -2.33 -13.71
N LEU A 255 -3.31 -2.40 -12.72
CA LEU A 255 -3.52 -3.59 -11.91
C LEU A 255 -4.75 -4.33 -12.42
N GLN A 256 -4.60 -5.61 -12.71
CA GLN A 256 -5.67 -6.48 -13.16
C GLN A 256 -5.89 -7.61 -12.16
N VAL A 257 -7.14 -7.94 -11.86
CA VAL A 257 -7.53 -9.07 -11.01
C VAL A 257 -8.56 -9.91 -11.75
N LEU A 258 -8.33 -11.22 -11.78
CA LEU A 258 -9.00 -12.18 -12.63
C LEU A 258 -9.71 -13.25 -11.79
N ASN A 259 -10.88 -13.66 -12.23
CA ASN A 259 -11.67 -14.78 -11.73
C ASN A 259 -11.94 -14.70 -10.22
N LYS A 260 -12.97 -13.95 -9.84
CA LYS A 260 -13.52 -14.00 -8.47
C LYS A 260 -13.88 -15.45 -8.12
N GLN A 261 -13.44 -15.89 -6.94
CA GLN A 261 -13.70 -17.25 -6.45
C GLN A 261 -15.20 -17.42 -6.12
N ASP A 262 -15.77 -16.44 -5.43
CA ASP A 262 -17.18 -16.41 -5.04
C ASP A 262 -17.98 -15.39 -5.87
N GLY A 263 -18.57 -15.85 -6.97
CA GLY A 263 -19.46 -15.04 -7.81
C GLY A 263 -18.75 -14.18 -8.87
N ILE A 264 -19.16 -12.91 -8.97
CA ILE A 264 -18.64 -11.91 -9.91
C ILE A 264 -18.13 -10.70 -9.14
N PHE A 265 -17.24 -9.91 -9.73
CA PHE A 265 -16.75 -8.68 -9.10
C PHE A 265 -17.88 -7.66 -8.95
N THR A 266 -17.97 -7.02 -7.79
CA THR A 266 -18.92 -5.96 -7.47
C THR A 266 -18.31 -4.58 -7.72
N SER A 267 -19.13 -3.54 -7.76
CA SER A 267 -18.62 -2.16 -7.77
C SER A 267 -17.78 -1.85 -6.53
N ASN A 268 -18.09 -2.51 -5.41
CA ASN A 268 -17.30 -2.38 -4.20
C ASN A 268 -15.91 -3.04 -4.33
N ASP A 269 -15.78 -4.16 -5.04
CA ASP A 269 -14.47 -4.77 -5.34
C ASP A 269 -13.61 -3.83 -6.20
N LEU A 270 -14.22 -3.13 -7.16
CA LEU A 270 -13.50 -2.14 -7.98
C LEU A 270 -12.98 -0.96 -7.15
N VAL A 271 -13.79 -0.45 -6.20
CA VAL A 271 -13.36 0.59 -5.26
C VAL A 271 -12.17 0.10 -4.40
N VAL A 272 -12.21 -1.13 -3.90
CA VAL A 272 -11.08 -1.71 -3.15
C VAL A 272 -9.82 -1.78 -4.01
N LEU A 273 -9.96 -2.17 -5.28
CA LEU A 273 -8.84 -2.24 -6.21
C LEU A 273 -8.22 -0.86 -6.47
N GLU A 274 -9.05 0.17 -6.64
CA GLU A 274 -8.60 1.56 -6.83
C GLU A 274 -7.90 2.12 -5.59
N GLU A 275 -8.43 1.85 -4.39
CA GLU A 275 -7.79 2.20 -3.12
C GLU A 275 -6.41 1.56 -3.03
N LEU A 276 -6.31 0.26 -3.33
CA LEU A 276 -5.04 -0.47 -3.31
C LEU A 276 -4.05 0.05 -4.36
N ALA A 277 -4.52 0.39 -5.57
CA ALA A 277 -3.71 0.93 -6.66
C ALA A 277 -2.99 2.23 -6.27
N SER A 278 -3.63 3.08 -5.46
CA SER A 278 -2.99 4.31 -4.96
C SER A 278 -1.77 4.02 -4.07
N HIS A 279 -1.85 2.99 -3.22
CA HIS A 279 -0.74 2.56 -2.37
C HIS A 279 0.36 1.87 -3.17
N ILE A 280 -0.02 1.05 -4.16
CA ILE A 280 0.92 0.41 -5.09
C ILE A 280 1.72 1.47 -5.85
N MET A 281 1.04 2.49 -6.37
CA MET A 281 1.67 3.59 -7.10
C MET A 281 2.74 4.29 -6.24
N SER A 282 2.40 4.61 -4.99
CA SER A 282 3.33 5.25 -4.04
C SER A 282 4.55 4.36 -3.73
N ALA A 283 4.33 3.06 -3.49
CA ALA A 283 5.40 2.11 -3.23
C ALA A 283 6.35 1.99 -4.43
N LEU A 284 5.82 1.83 -5.65
CA LEU A 284 6.62 1.72 -6.87
C LEU A 284 7.44 2.99 -7.15
N GLN A 285 6.86 4.18 -6.95
CA GLN A 285 7.59 5.43 -7.11
C GLN A 285 8.75 5.55 -6.11
N THR A 286 8.50 5.19 -4.85
CA THR A 286 9.51 5.24 -3.79
C THR A 286 10.67 4.29 -4.09
N THR A 287 10.37 3.04 -4.45
CA THR A 287 11.40 2.05 -4.79
C THR A 287 12.21 2.49 -6.01
N ARG A 288 11.57 2.98 -7.08
CA ARG A 288 12.28 3.52 -8.26
C ARG A 288 13.16 4.72 -7.94
N GLN A 289 12.70 5.64 -7.10
CA GLN A 289 13.50 6.80 -6.67
C GLN A 289 14.72 6.35 -5.86
N ILE A 290 14.58 5.36 -4.98
CA ILE A 290 15.68 4.78 -4.22
C ILE A 290 16.70 4.12 -5.16
N GLU A 291 16.25 3.31 -6.12
CA GLU A 291 17.11 2.69 -7.13
C GLU A 291 17.86 3.74 -7.96
N GLN A 292 17.17 4.81 -8.39
CA GLN A 292 17.79 5.93 -9.11
C GLN A 292 18.84 6.66 -8.26
N LEU A 293 18.57 6.91 -6.98
CA LEU A 293 19.54 7.54 -6.09
C LEU A 293 20.78 6.67 -5.87
N ILE A 294 20.60 5.35 -5.70
CA ILE A 294 21.70 4.41 -5.57
C ILE A 294 22.54 4.37 -6.86
N SER A 295 21.88 4.24 -8.02
CA SER A 295 22.58 4.20 -9.30
C SER A 295 23.33 5.51 -9.59
N SER A 296 22.71 6.67 -9.34
CA SER A 296 23.37 7.98 -9.50
C SER A 296 24.58 8.13 -8.58
N ARG A 297 24.52 7.66 -7.32
CA ARG A 297 25.69 7.64 -6.43
C ARG A 297 26.81 6.78 -7.00
N SER A 298 26.49 5.60 -7.53
CA SER A 298 27.49 4.71 -8.12
C SER A 298 28.19 5.31 -9.35
N VAL A 299 27.46 6.04 -10.19
CA VAL A 299 28.02 6.72 -11.37
C VAL A 299 28.95 7.86 -10.93
N ILE A 300 28.51 8.71 -10.00
CA ILE A 300 29.35 9.82 -9.49
C ILE A 300 30.61 9.29 -8.81
N ALA A 301 30.50 8.21 -8.03
CA ALA A 301 31.65 7.56 -7.43
C ALA A 301 32.62 7.00 -8.48
N ALA A 302 32.10 6.39 -9.54
CA ALA A 302 32.91 5.85 -10.63
C ALA A 302 33.61 6.96 -11.42
N GLU A 303 32.94 8.08 -11.70
CA GLU A 303 33.54 9.25 -12.33
C GLU A 303 34.66 9.85 -11.46
N ALA A 304 34.41 10.05 -10.17
CA ALA A 304 35.41 10.54 -9.23
C ALA A 304 36.62 9.60 -9.12
N ALA A 305 36.40 8.29 -9.15
CA ALA A 305 37.47 7.29 -9.16
C ALA A 305 38.32 7.35 -10.45
N GLN A 306 37.72 7.65 -11.60
CA GLN A 306 38.45 7.76 -12.87
C GLN A 306 39.34 9.02 -12.97
N GLU A 307 38.97 10.11 -12.29
CA GLU A 307 39.80 11.32 -12.23
C GLU A 307 41.01 11.18 -11.29
N LEU A 308 41.02 10.15 -10.43
CA LEU A 308 42.08 9.90 -9.48
C LEU A 308 43.20 9.06 -10.08
N ASP A 309 44.24 9.74 -10.59
CA ASP A 309 45.48 9.08 -11.01
C ASP A 309 46.65 9.42 -10.08
N LEU A 310 47.20 8.38 -9.44
CA LEU A 310 48.43 8.50 -8.67
C LEU A 310 49.64 8.40 -9.61
N ILE A 311 50.15 9.57 -9.99
CA ILE A 311 51.22 9.71 -10.99
C ILE A 311 52.54 9.09 -10.50
N GLY A 312 53.17 8.26 -11.35
CA GLY A 312 54.54 7.77 -11.18
C GLY A 312 54.66 6.25 -11.22
N ASP A 313 55.77 5.78 -11.82
CA ASP A 313 56.06 4.35 -12.08
C ASP A 313 57.35 3.86 -11.41
N SER A 314 57.86 4.60 -10.42
CA SER A 314 59.03 4.15 -9.66
C SER A 314 58.71 2.87 -8.88
N PRO A 315 59.70 2.03 -8.54
CA PRO A 315 59.48 0.82 -7.75
C PRO A 315 58.73 1.09 -6.43
N GLN A 316 58.95 2.26 -5.82
CA GLN A 316 58.27 2.71 -4.61
C GLN A 316 56.79 3.02 -4.88
N MET A 317 56.47 3.68 -5.99
CA MET A 317 55.08 3.98 -6.36
C MET A 317 54.29 2.71 -6.73
N VAL A 318 54.93 1.76 -7.42
CA VAL A 318 54.31 0.45 -7.70
C VAL A 318 54.01 -0.30 -6.41
N ALA A 319 54.94 -0.31 -5.46
CA ALA A 319 54.73 -0.92 -4.14
C ALA A 319 53.61 -0.22 -3.35
N LEU A 320 53.50 1.11 -3.43
CA LEU A 320 52.44 1.89 -2.81
C LEU A 320 51.07 1.54 -3.41
N LYS A 321 50.93 1.56 -4.75
CA LYS A 321 49.70 1.15 -5.47
C LYS A 321 49.26 -0.27 -5.08
N SER A 322 50.20 -1.22 -5.05
CA SER A 322 49.91 -2.59 -4.59
C SER A 322 49.47 -2.66 -3.13
N THR A 323 49.97 -1.76 -2.28
CA THR A 323 49.56 -1.70 -0.87
C THR A 323 48.16 -1.14 -0.72
N ILE A 324 47.83 -0.05 -1.43
CA ILE A 324 46.48 0.53 -1.50
C ILE A 324 45.46 -0.54 -1.87
N HIS A 325 45.69 -1.25 -2.98
CA HIS A 325 44.79 -2.30 -3.45
C HIS A 325 44.54 -3.40 -2.41
N ARG A 326 45.58 -3.78 -1.66
CA ARG A 326 45.47 -4.84 -0.65
C ARG A 326 44.74 -4.39 0.62
N ILE A 327 44.81 -3.11 0.98
CA ILE A 327 44.21 -2.58 2.22
C ILE A 327 42.82 -1.99 1.99
N ALA A 328 42.45 -1.64 0.75
CA ALA A 328 41.19 -0.98 0.41
C ALA A 328 39.97 -1.74 0.96
N ASP A 329 39.89 -3.05 0.75
CA ASP A 329 38.78 -3.90 1.23
C ASP A 329 38.88 -4.32 2.71
N THR A 330 39.70 -3.65 3.52
CA THR A 330 39.87 -3.99 4.95
C THR A 330 39.24 -2.97 5.88
N ASP A 331 38.74 -3.42 7.04
CA ASP A 331 38.20 -2.54 8.09
C ASP A 331 39.30 -1.92 9.00
N LEU A 332 40.53 -1.84 8.50
CA LEU A 332 41.67 -1.33 9.26
C LEU A 332 41.70 0.20 9.27
N SER A 333 42.09 0.77 10.40
CA SER A 333 42.44 2.20 10.48
C SER A 333 43.78 2.43 9.78
N ILE A 334 43.79 3.30 8.77
CA ILE A 334 44.98 3.56 7.93
C ILE A 334 45.60 4.91 8.31
N LEU A 335 46.92 4.93 8.51
CA LEU A 335 47.70 6.15 8.71
C LEU A 335 48.55 6.43 7.47
N ILE A 336 48.35 7.59 6.86
CA ILE A 336 49.08 8.03 5.66
C ILE A 336 50.13 9.06 6.07
N LEU A 337 51.40 8.78 5.77
CA LEU A 337 52.53 9.66 6.07
C LEU A 337 53.20 10.16 4.79
N GLY A 338 53.67 11.40 4.81
CA GLY A 338 54.34 12.02 3.67
C GLY A 338 54.42 13.53 3.82
N GLU A 339 55.33 14.16 3.09
CA GLU A 339 55.49 15.62 3.08
C GLU A 339 54.24 16.31 2.49
N ASN A 340 54.10 17.61 2.75
CA ASN A 340 52.99 18.38 2.17
C ASN A 340 53.11 18.40 0.64
N GLY A 341 51.98 18.27 -0.07
CA GLY A 341 51.94 18.27 -1.54
C GLY A 341 52.35 16.95 -2.23
N THR A 342 52.59 15.87 -1.48
CA THR A 342 52.97 14.55 -2.06
C THR A 342 51.78 13.70 -2.54
N GLY A 343 50.55 14.22 -2.49
CA GLY A 343 49.34 13.50 -2.94
C GLY A 343 48.74 12.54 -1.90
N LYS A 344 48.93 12.79 -0.60
CA LYS A 344 48.31 11.97 0.47
C LYS A 344 46.79 11.89 0.36
N GLU A 345 46.16 12.96 -0.09
CA GLU A 345 44.71 13.02 -0.34
C GLU A 345 44.29 12.10 -1.51
N VAL A 346 45.10 12.03 -2.57
CA VAL A 346 44.86 11.10 -3.68
C VAL A 346 44.96 9.65 -3.19
N VAL A 347 45.91 9.36 -2.30
CA VAL A 347 46.05 8.04 -1.67
C VAL A 347 44.82 7.66 -0.84
N SER A 348 44.31 8.57 0.01
CA SER A 348 43.12 8.28 0.82
C SER A 348 41.87 8.07 -0.02
N GLN A 349 41.69 8.86 -1.08
CA GLN A 349 40.57 8.71 -2.00
C GLN A 349 40.67 7.41 -2.80
N LEU A 350 41.86 7.01 -3.27
CA LEU A 350 42.05 5.72 -3.94
C LEU A 350 41.74 4.54 -3.04
N VAL A 351 42.15 4.57 -1.77
CA VAL A 351 41.78 3.55 -0.79
C VAL A 351 40.26 3.42 -0.67
N HIS A 352 39.53 4.55 -0.65
CA HIS A 352 38.08 4.55 -0.57
C HIS A 352 37.41 3.98 -1.83
N TYR A 353 37.81 4.45 -3.02
CA TYR A 353 37.17 4.03 -4.27
C TYR A 353 37.55 2.61 -4.73
N GLU A 354 38.71 2.09 -4.31
CA GLU A 354 39.07 0.68 -4.50
C GLU A 354 38.44 -0.25 -3.46
N SER A 355 37.77 0.28 -2.43
CA SER A 355 37.10 -0.51 -1.39
C SER A 355 35.67 -0.88 -1.77
N GLY A 356 35.11 -1.87 -1.06
CA GLY A 356 33.67 -2.17 -1.07
C GLY A 356 32.75 -1.05 -0.54
N ARG A 357 33.31 0.08 -0.08
CA ARG A 357 32.57 1.29 0.34
C ARG A 357 32.58 2.40 -0.71
N ASN A 358 33.02 2.12 -1.92
CA ASN A 358 33.16 3.11 -2.99
C ASN A 358 31.87 3.87 -3.37
N GLY A 359 30.68 3.30 -3.11
CA GLY A 359 29.38 3.97 -3.29
C GLY A 359 28.87 4.75 -2.08
N GLU A 360 29.61 4.73 -0.97
CA GLU A 360 29.26 5.34 0.31
C GLU A 360 30.01 6.68 0.51
N PRO A 361 29.60 7.57 1.44
CA PRO A 361 30.23 8.88 1.57
C PRO A 361 31.67 8.80 2.06
N ILE A 362 32.55 9.61 1.46
CA ILE A 362 33.84 9.99 2.04
C ILE A 362 33.71 11.36 2.73
N VAL A 363 33.84 11.36 4.06
CA VAL A 363 33.74 12.56 4.89
C VAL A 363 35.15 12.99 5.27
N ALA A 364 35.63 14.09 4.70
CA ALA A 364 36.93 14.67 5.03
C ALA A 364 36.81 15.78 6.08
N VAL A 365 37.69 15.76 7.08
CA VAL A 365 37.81 16.79 8.11
C VAL A 365 39.28 17.19 8.20
N ASN A 366 39.58 18.46 7.93
CA ASN A 366 40.88 19.02 8.25
C ASN A 366 40.87 19.44 9.72
N CYS A 367 41.72 18.80 10.53
CA CYS A 367 41.78 19.03 11.96
C CYS A 367 42.49 20.34 12.36
N ALA A 368 43.30 20.95 11.51
CA ALA A 368 43.97 22.22 11.78
C ALA A 368 43.10 23.44 11.44
N ALA A 369 42.08 23.29 10.59
CA ALA A 369 41.22 24.37 10.12
C ALA A 369 40.19 24.87 11.16
N LEU A 370 40.01 24.14 12.27
CA LEU A 370 38.99 24.41 13.28
C LEU A 370 39.61 24.66 14.66
N SER A 371 38.95 25.48 15.49
CA SER A 371 39.31 25.57 16.91
C SER A 371 39.00 24.26 17.62
N GLU A 372 39.70 23.95 18.70
CA GLU A 372 39.54 22.69 19.45
C GLU A 372 38.08 22.39 19.81
N THR A 373 37.34 23.38 20.31
CA THR A 373 35.93 23.24 20.67
C THR A 373 35.01 22.98 19.48
N LEU A 374 35.31 23.59 18.32
CA LEU A 374 34.55 23.37 17.09
C LEU A 374 34.90 22.02 16.47
N LEU A 375 36.16 21.59 16.51
CA LEU A 375 36.59 20.30 16.01
C LEU A 375 35.92 19.15 16.78
N GLU A 376 35.86 19.24 18.11
CA GLU A 376 35.13 18.26 18.92
C GLU A 376 33.64 18.23 18.60
N SER A 377 33.03 19.41 18.48
CA SER A 377 31.61 19.55 18.13
C SER A 377 31.28 19.02 16.73
N GLU A 378 32.16 19.20 15.75
CA GLU A 378 32.01 18.66 14.40
C GLU A 378 32.22 17.15 14.39
N LEU A 379 33.28 16.63 15.01
CA LEU A 379 33.60 15.20 14.99
C LEU A 379 32.54 14.36 15.71
N PHE A 380 32.17 14.76 16.93
CA PHE A 380 31.34 13.97 17.83
C PHE A 380 29.86 14.39 17.83
N GLY A 381 29.55 15.59 17.34
CA GLY A 381 28.22 16.17 17.44
C GLY A 381 27.94 16.71 18.84
N HIS A 382 26.77 17.32 19.02
CA HIS A 382 26.28 17.77 20.32
C HIS A 382 24.76 17.84 20.34
N VAL A 383 24.19 17.79 21.55
CA VAL A 383 22.78 18.06 21.80
C VAL A 383 22.62 19.51 22.25
N ARG A 384 21.49 20.13 21.92
CA ARG A 384 21.12 21.46 22.37
C ARG A 384 21.30 21.60 23.88
N GLY A 385 22.06 22.62 24.29
CA GLY A 385 22.37 22.88 25.70
C GLY A 385 23.59 22.13 26.26
N ALA A 386 24.34 21.38 25.46
CA ALA A 386 25.59 20.73 25.89
C ALA A 386 26.70 21.74 26.28
N PHE A 387 26.69 22.95 25.70
CA PHE A 387 27.57 24.08 26.05
C PHE A 387 26.86 25.42 25.75
N THR A 388 27.45 26.54 26.16
CA THR A 388 26.81 27.88 26.16
C THR A 388 26.32 28.36 24.79
N ASP A 389 26.94 27.89 23.69
CA ASP A 389 26.59 28.25 22.31
C ASP A 389 25.86 27.10 21.55
N ALA A 390 25.46 26.02 22.24
CA ALA A 390 24.76 24.88 21.64
C ALA A 390 23.26 25.16 21.45
N HIS A 391 22.91 25.93 20.42
CA HIS A 391 21.53 26.35 20.16
C HIS A 391 20.64 25.26 19.52
N GLU A 392 21.24 24.30 18.81
CA GLU A 392 20.56 23.23 18.07
C GLU A 392 21.32 21.91 18.21
N ASP A 393 20.65 20.79 17.91
CA ASP A 393 21.28 19.47 17.85
C ASP A 393 22.14 19.39 16.57
N ARG A 394 23.34 18.82 16.69
CA ARG A 394 24.25 18.65 15.56
C ARG A 394 24.78 17.23 15.49
N VAL A 395 24.58 16.59 14.34
CA VAL A 395 25.12 15.27 14.01
C VAL A 395 26.63 15.36 13.79
N GLY A 396 27.38 14.44 14.39
CA GLY A 396 28.84 14.38 14.28
C GLY A 396 29.33 13.76 12.97
N LYS A 397 30.56 14.08 12.57
CA LYS A 397 31.20 13.54 11.35
C LYS A 397 31.43 12.03 11.42
N PHE A 398 31.67 11.46 12.61
CA PHE A 398 31.73 10.00 12.77
C PHE A 398 30.42 9.31 12.38
N GLU A 399 29.28 9.92 12.73
CA GLU A 399 27.96 9.39 12.42
C GLU A 399 27.62 9.60 10.94
N LEU A 400 27.99 10.74 10.36
CA LEU A 400 27.84 11.00 8.93
C LEU A 400 28.67 10.04 8.06
N ALA A 401 29.78 9.53 8.58
CA ALA A 401 30.64 8.57 7.90
C ALA A 401 30.26 7.09 8.16
N THR A 402 29.10 6.83 8.78
CA THR A 402 28.62 5.45 9.01
C THR A 402 28.48 4.72 7.67
N ASN A 403 28.99 3.49 7.59
CA ASN A 403 29.14 2.67 6.37
C ASN A 403 30.08 3.26 5.28
N GLY A 404 30.56 4.50 5.44
CA GLY A 404 31.47 5.18 4.52
C GLY A 404 32.92 5.22 5.01
N THR A 405 33.62 6.31 4.69
CA THR A 405 35.02 6.55 5.08
C THR A 405 35.16 7.93 5.72
N LEU A 406 35.78 8.00 6.90
CA LEU A 406 36.15 9.26 7.55
C LEU A 406 37.64 9.52 7.32
N LEU A 407 37.96 10.60 6.60
CA LEU A 407 39.32 11.08 6.41
C LEU A 407 39.60 12.21 7.40
N LEU A 408 40.57 11.99 8.28
CA LEU A 408 41.07 13.01 9.19
C LEU A 408 42.43 13.49 8.69
N ASP A 409 42.48 14.72 8.19
CA ASP A 409 43.72 15.34 7.74
C ASP A 409 44.33 16.20 8.84
N GLU A 410 45.66 16.32 8.84
CA GLU A 410 46.42 17.10 9.82
C GLU A 410 46.14 16.70 11.28
N ILE A 411 45.93 15.40 11.55
CA ILE A 411 45.71 14.88 12.92
C ILE A 411 46.86 15.18 13.90
N GLY A 412 48.06 15.46 13.36
CA GLY A 412 49.22 15.88 14.16
C GLY A 412 49.03 17.22 14.84
N ASP A 413 48.16 18.09 14.30
CA ASP A 413 47.87 19.42 14.83
C ASP A 413 46.69 19.42 15.82
N MET A 414 46.08 18.25 16.07
CA MET A 414 45.08 18.09 17.12
C MET A 414 45.71 18.28 18.52
N SER A 415 44.92 18.79 19.46
CA SER A 415 45.32 18.81 20.87
C SER A 415 45.53 17.39 21.42
N LEU A 416 46.36 17.25 22.44
CA LEU A 416 46.58 15.95 23.12
C LEU A 416 45.28 15.34 23.67
N ALA A 417 44.34 16.19 24.11
CA ALA A 417 43.04 15.75 24.57
C ALA A 417 42.17 15.21 23.41
N GLY A 418 42.17 15.91 22.26
CA GLY A 418 41.49 15.46 21.05
C GLY A 418 42.03 14.14 20.51
N GLN A 419 43.37 13.98 20.48
CA GLN A 419 44.02 12.73 20.08
C GLN A 419 43.63 11.56 21.01
N ALA A 420 43.58 11.79 22.32
CA ALA A 420 43.17 10.76 23.27
C ALA A 420 41.70 10.32 23.08
N LYS A 421 40.80 11.24 22.73
CA LYS A 421 39.40 10.91 22.40
C LYS A 421 39.30 10.14 21.09
N LEU A 422 40.04 10.57 20.06
CA LEU A 422 40.09 9.86 18.77
C LEU A 422 40.57 8.40 18.96
N LEU A 423 41.64 8.19 19.73
CA LEU A 423 42.14 6.85 20.02
C LEU A 423 41.08 5.97 20.69
N ARG A 424 40.31 6.50 21.64
CA ARG A 424 39.20 5.76 22.26
C ARG A 424 38.14 5.35 21.25
N VAL A 425 37.81 6.22 20.30
CA VAL A 425 36.80 5.92 19.27
C VAL A 425 37.33 4.86 18.30
N LEU A 426 38.61 4.94 17.93
CA LEU A 426 39.25 3.92 17.08
C LEU A 426 39.36 2.57 17.78
N GLU A 427 39.60 2.54 19.09
CA GLU A 427 39.68 1.31 19.89
C GLU A 427 38.30 0.70 20.19
N ALA A 428 37.35 1.51 20.67
CA ALA A 428 36.04 1.04 21.11
C ALA A 428 35.04 0.92 19.95
N LYS A 429 35.29 1.60 18.82
CA LYS A 429 34.34 1.77 17.70
C LYS A 429 32.98 2.36 18.14
N GLU A 430 32.97 3.11 19.23
CA GLU A 430 31.78 3.76 19.80
C GLU A 430 32.02 5.26 20.00
N VAL A 431 30.97 6.06 19.79
CA VAL A 431 30.99 7.52 20.01
C VAL A 431 30.17 7.85 21.25
N VAL A 432 30.79 8.50 22.23
CA VAL A 432 30.11 8.99 23.44
C VAL A 432 29.86 10.48 23.27
N ARG A 433 28.59 10.88 23.38
CA ARG A 433 28.11 12.27 23.21
C ARG A 433 28.09 13.02 24.54
#